data_AF-A0A8C0GJM5-F1
#
_entry.id   AF-A0A8C0GJM5-F1
#
_cell.length_a   1.000
_cell.length_b   1.000
_cell.length_c   1.000
_cell.angle_alpha   90.00
_cell.angle_beta   90.00
_cell.angle_gamma   90.00
#
_symmetry.space_group_name_H-M   'P 1'
#
loop_
_entity.id
_entity.type
_entity.pdbx_description
1 polymer ?
#
loop_
_entity_poly.entity_id
_entity_poly.type
_entity_poly.pdbx_seq_one_letter_code
_entity_poly.pdbx_strand_id
1 'polypeptide(L)'
;AEPPPARHQEEGEEEEEPGPESAFEKSPFQLTAEDVYDISYLVGREILKISSEPQGEVPTRVAQLQFKIVRILEMLEALVNESNLTVEELKMERDNLKKEVEGLRKEASPSICLGPDKMIIDLTDPNRPRFTLQELRDVLQERNQLKAQLLIAQEELQCYKSGTISQKEDQAGPMEKESTVCSSSGSSKSNEEKTIIKRL
;
A
#
# COMPACT_ATOMS: atom_id res chain seq x y z
N ALA A 1 -57.56 -32.82 -40.32
CA ALA A 1 -57.02 -31.59 -40.91
C ALA A 1 -56.63 -30.69 -39.76
N GLU A 2 -55.33 -30.59 -39.51
CA GLU A 2 -54.73 -29.76 -38.46
C GLU A 2 -54.05 -28.57 -39.15
N PRO A 3 -54.20 -27.33 -38.65
CA PRO A 3 -53.60 -26.17 -39.31
C PRO A 3 -52.08 -26.14 -39.05
N PRO A 4 -51.28 -25.55 -39.96
CA PRO A 4 -49.84 -25.45 -39.77
C PRO A 4 -49.52 -24.43 -38.65
N PRO A 5 -48.42 -24.63 -37.89
CA PRO A 5 -48.05 -23.70 -36.84
C PRO A 5 -47.57 -22.37 -37.44
N ALA A 6 -48.00 -21.28 -36.80
CA ALA A 6 -47.57 -19.92 -37.13
C ALA A 6 -46.05 -19.81 -36.99
N ARG A 7 -45.38 -19.38 -38.07
CA ARG A 7 -44.00 -18.94 -38.03
C ARG A 7 -43.92 -17.75 -37.07
N HIS A 8 -43.30 -17.96 -35.92
CA HIS A 8 -42.79 -16.85 -35.12
C HIS A 8 -41.77 -16.14 -36.01
N GLN A 9 -42.10 -14.92 -36.42
CA GLN A 9 -41.11 -13.98 -36.90
C GLN A 9 -40.35 -13.56 -35.64
N GLU A 10 -39.16 -14.11 -35.45
CA GLU A 10 -38.17 -13.47 -34.59
C GLU A 10 -37.85 -12.15 -35.28
N GLU A 11 -38.48 -11.07 -34.81
CA GLU A 11 -38.00 -9.72 -35.05
C GLU A 11 -36.64 -9.66 -34.35
N GLY A 12 -35.58 -9.82 -35.14
CA GLY A 12 -34.23 -9.50 -34.69
C GLY A 12 -34.22 -8.03 -34.35
N GLU A 13 -34.01 -7.71 -33.08
CA GLU A 13 -33.50 -6.42 -32.67
C GLU A 13 -32.14 -6.28 -33.38
N GLU A 14 -32.12 -5.60 -34.54
CA GLU A 14 -30.89 -5.06 -35.09
C GLU A 14 -30.40 -4.05 -34.06
N GLU A 15 -29.52 -4.48 -33.15
CA GLU A 15 -28.69 -3.56 -32.38
C GLU A 15 -28.02 -2.65 -33.42
N GLU A 16 -28.46 -1.40 -33.46
CA GLU A 16 -27.92 -0.38 -34.33
C GLU A 16 -26.44 -0.24 -33.99
N GLU A 17 -25.58 -0.89 -34.79
CA GLU A 17 -24.12 -0.86 -34.63
C GLU A 17 -23.71 0.59 -34.39
N PRO A 18 -23.01 0.87 -33.27
CA PRO A 18 -22.72 2.24 -32.88
C PRO A 18 -21.90 2.87 -34.00
N GLY A 19 -22.50 3.86 -34.67
CA GLY A 19 -21.83 4.52 -35.79
C GLY A 19 -20.49 5.13 -35.38
N PRO A 20 -19.62 5.47 -36.35
CA PRO A 20 -18.26 5.99 -36.09
C PRO A 20 -18.26 7.30 -35.29
N GLU A 21 -19.41 7.97 -35.15
CA GLU A 21 -19.57 9.17 -34.32
C GLU A 21 -19.54 8.87 -32.82
N SER A 22 -19.85 7.63 -32.42
CA SER A 22 -19.82 7.18 -31.02
C SER A 22 -18.42 7.27 -30.39
N ALA A 23 -17.36 7.19 -31.21
CA ALA A 23 -15.98 7.34 -30.76
C ALA A 23 -15.71 8.69 -30.07
N PHE A 24 -16.44 9.75 -30.43
CA PHE A 24 -16.32 11.08 -29.80
C PHE A 24 -17.01 11.20 -28.45
N GLU A 25 -17.94 10.30 -28.13
CA GLU A 25 -18.67 10.28 -26.85
C GLU A 25 -17.90 9.53 -25.75
N LYS A 26 -16.92 8.72 -26.15
CA LYS A 26 -16.10 7.93 -25.23
C LYS A 26 -15.13 8.80 -24.42
N SER A 27 -14.84 8.34 -23.21
CA SER A 27 -13.78 8.93 -22.39
C SER A 27 -12.41 8.70 -23.06
N PRO A 28 -11.48 9.67 -23.05
CA PRO A 28 -10.15 9.50 -23.64
C PRO A 28 -9.37 8.29 -23.12
N PHE A 29 -9.63 7.88 -21.87
CA PHE A 29 -8.98 6.73 -21.23
C PHE A 29 -9.64 5.38 -21.54
N GLN A 30 -10.73 5.39 -22.30
CA GLN A 30 -11.48 4.21 -22.73
C GLN A 30 -11.45 4.02 -24.25
N LEU A 31 -10.72 4.87 -24.96
CA LEU A 31 -10.55 4.75 -26.40
C LEU A 31 -9.79 3.46 -26.75
N THR A 32 -10.19 2.84 -27.85
CA THR A 32 -9.48 1.73 -28.50
C THR A 32 -8.84 2.21 -29.80
N ALA A 33 -7.99 1.38 -30.42
CA ALA A 33 -7.44 1.68 -31.74
C ALA A 33 -8.54 1.84 -32.80
N GLU A 34 -9.62 1.07 -32.67
CA GLU A 34 -10.81 1.15 -33.53
C GLU A 34 -11.47 2.53 -33.46
N ASP A 35 -11.63 3.07 -32.26
CA ASP A 35 -12.17 4.42 -32.07
C ASP A 35 -11.30 5.49 -32.75
N VAL A 36 -9.97 5.33 -32.71
CA VAL A 36 -9.04 6.24 -33.38
C VAL A 36 -9.17 6.10 -34.91
N TYR A 37 -9.43 4.91 -35.44
CA TYR A 37 -9.70 4.71 -36.86
C TYR A 37 -11.02 5.35 -37.31
N ASP A 38 -12.08 5.24 -36.51
CA ASP A 38 -13.37 5.88 -36.78
C ASP A 38 -13.25 7.41 -36.79
N ILE A 39 -12.58 7.97 -35.79
CA ILE A 39 -12.25 9.40 -35.72
C ILE A 39 -11.44 9.81 -36.95
N SER A 40 -10.42 9.02 -37.33
CA SER A 40 -9.57 9.31 -38.49
C SER A 40 -10.36 9.31 -39.80
N TYR A 41 -11.30 8.38 -39.96
CA TYR A 41 -12.18 8.30 -41.11
C TYR A 41 -13.09 9.54 -41.23
N LEU A 42 -13.75 9.92 -40.13
CA LEU A 42 -14.63 11.09 -40.09
C LEU A 42 -13.87 12.38 -40.36
N VAL A 43 -12.71 12.57 -39.72
CA VAL A 43 -11.84 13.72 -39.93
C VAL A 43 -11.35 13.78 -41.38
N GLY A 44 -10.95 12.64 -41.96
CA GLY A 44 -10.53 12.55 -43.36
C GLY A 44 -11.63 12.96 -44.34
N ARG A 45 -12.88 12.54 -44.09
CA ARG A 45 -14.06 12.89 -44.90
C ARG A 45 -14.33 14.40 -44.88
N GLU A 46 -14.32 15.02 -43.70
CA GLU A 46 -14.56 16.47 -43.56
C GLU A 46 -13.42 17.29 -44.20
N ILE A 47 -12.17 16.87 -44.03
CA ILE A 47 -11.02 17.53 -44.69
C ILE A 47 -11.16 17.46 -46.22
N LEU A 48 -11.57 16.30 -46.77
CA LEU A 48 -11.76 16.13 -48.21
C LEU A 48 -12.88 17.04 -48.74
N LYS A 49 -13.98 17.17 -47.98
CA LYS A 49 -15.09 18.07 -48.31
C LYS A 49 -14.64 19.53 -48.39
N ILE A 50 -13.85 19.98 -47.40
CA ILE A 50 -13.27 21.34 -47.37
C ILE A 50 -12.27 21.54 -48.52
N SER A 51 -11.44 20.54 -48.82
CA SER A 51 -10.45 20.61 -49.90
C SER A 51 -11.05 20.62 -51.30
N SER A 52 -12.32 20.21 -51.45
CA SER A 52 -13.02 20.16 -52.74
C SER A 52 -13.66 21.50 -53.12
N GLU A 53 -13.67 22.50 -52.23
CA GLU A 53 -14.25 23.81 -52.51
C GLU A 53 -13.31 24.68 -53.39
N PRO A 54 -13.80 25.32 -54.48
CA PRO A 54 -12.92 25.82 -55.55
C PRO A 54 -12.21 27.16 -55.30
N GLN A 55 -12.07 27.65 -54.07
CA GLN A 55 -11.46 28.97 -53.81
C GLN A 55 -9.94 28.82 -53.54
N GLY A 56 -9.11 29.53 -54.33
CA GLY A 56 -7.66 29.32 -54.49
C GLY A 56 -6.76 29.41 -53.24
N GLU A 57 -5.49 28.99 -53.37
CA GLU A 57 -4.41 28.84 -52.35
C GLU A 57 -4.72 28.02 -51.07
N VAL A 58 -6.00 27.91 -50.69
CA VAL A 58 -6.51 27.11 -49.56
C VAL A 58 -6.12 25.61 -49.66
N PRO A 59 -6.12 24.94 -50.84
CA PRO A 59 -5.84 23.50 -50.91
C PRO A 59 -4.46 23.09 -50.38
N THR A 60 -3.42 23.91 -50.62
CA THR A 60 -2.06 23.61 -50.15
C THR A 60 -1.94 23.74 -48.63
N ARG A 61 -2.60 24.74 -48.03
CA ARG A 61 -2.62 24.90 -46.56
C ARG A 61 -3.43 23.78 -45.89
N VAL A 62 -4.54 23.36 -46.50
CA VAL A 62 -5.36 22.23 -46.04
C VAL A 62 -4.56 20.94 -46.10
N ALA A 63 -3.82 20.67 -47.18
CA ALA A 63 -2.95 19.50 -47.28
C ALA A 63 -1.85 19.50 -46.20
N GLN A 64 -1.19 20.63 -45.96
CA GLN A 64 -0.19 20.76 -44.88
C GLN A 64 -0.81 20.50 -43.50
N LEU A 65 -2.03 20.97 -43.26
CA LEU A 65 -2.75 20.72 -42.02
C LEU A 65 -3.17 19.24 -41.90
N GLN A 66 -3.62 18.62 -43.00
CA GLN A 66 -3.96 17.21 -43.06
C GLN A 66 -2.79 16.34 -42.60
N PHE A 67 -1.57 16.59 -43.09
CA PHE A 67 -0.39 15.83 -42.63
C PHE A 67 -0.13 16.00 -41.13
N LYS A 68 -0.33 17.19 -40.57
CA LYS A 68 -0.21 17.41 -39.12
C LYS A 68 -1.28 16.68 -38.33
N ILE A 69 -2.51 16.64 -38.84
CA ILE A 69 -3.63 15.92 -38.23
C ILE A 69 -3.38 14.41 -38.27
N VAL A 70 -2.97 13.86 -39.41
CA VAL A 70 -2.58 12.45 -39.54
C VAL A 70 -1.48 12.12 -38.53
N ARG A 71 -0.48 12.99 -38.39
CA ARG A 71 0.58 12.80 -37.38
C ARG A 71 0.05 12.79 -35.95
N ILE A 72 -0.92 13.63 -35.61
CA ILE A 72 -1.56 13.65 -34.29
C ILE A 72 -2.35 12.36 -34.06
N LEU A 73 -3.08 11.88 -35.07
CA LEU A 73 -3.86 10.64 -35.01
C LEU A 73 -2.95 9.41 -34.86
N GLU A 74 -1.81 9.35 -35.57
CA GLU A 74 -0.78 8.32 -35.38
C GLU A 74 -0.22 8.31 -33.94
N MET A 75 0.04 9.49 -33.38
CA MET A 75 0.51 9.61 -32.00
C MET A 75 -0.56 9.18 -31.00
N LEU A 76 -1.83 9.51 -31.26
CA LEU A 76 -2.95 9.09 -30.44
C LEU A 76 -3.13 7.57 -30.49
N GLU A 77 -3.09 6.96 -31.67
CA GLU A 77 -3.16 5.50 -31.84
C GLU A 77 -2.04 4.80 -31.07
N ALA A 78 -0.80 5.28 -31.16
CA ALA A 78 0.32 4.71 -30.43
C ALA A 78 0.09 4.76 -28.90
N LEU A 79 -0.35 5.90 -28.37
CA LEU A 79 -0.63 6.07 -26.94
C LEU A 79 -1.79 5.17 -26.48
N VAL A 80 -2.86 5.10 -27.28
CA VAL A 80 -4.02 4.25 -27.00
C VAL A 80 -3.62 2.78 -27.01
N ASN A 81 -2.83 2.34 -27.98
CA ASN A 81 -2.33 0.96 -28.05
C ASN A 81 -1.44 0.61 -26.86
N GLU A 82 -0.45 1.45 -26.52
CA GLU A 82 0.41 1.22 -25.36
C GLU A 82 -0.41 1.17 -24.05
N SER A 83 -1.39 2.07 -23.90
CA SER A 83 -2.25 2.08 -22.71
C SER A 83 -3.11 0.81 -22.59
N ASN A 84 -3.67 0.32 -23.69
CA ASN A 84 -4.46 -0.90 -23.69
C ASN A 84 -3.60 -2.14 -23.41
N LEU A 85 -2.40 -2.21 -24.00
CA LEU A 85 -1.45 -3.30 -23.73
C LEU A 85 -1.03 -3.34 -22.26
N THR A 86 -0.63 -2.21 -21.68
CA THR A 86 -0.24 -2.13 -20.26
C THR A 86 -1.39 -2.49 -19.32
N VAL A 87 -2.62 -2.06 -19.63
CA VAL A 87 -3.81 -2.43 -18.85
C VAL A 87 -4.09 -3.93 -18.93
N GLU A 88 -3.99 -4.54 -20.11
CA GLU A 88 -4.18 -5.98 -20.26
C GLU A 88 -3.09 -6.80 -19.56
N GLU A 89 -1.83 -6.38 -19.65
CA GLU A 89 -0.71 -6.98 -18.90
C GLU A 89 -0.96 -6.95 -17.39
N LEU A 90 -1.30 -5.78 -16.83
CA LEU A 90 -1.61 -5.65 -15.40
C LEU A 90 -2.84 -6.45 -14.99
N LYS A 91 -3.86 -6.56 -15.84
CA LYS A 91 -5.02 -7.42 -15.58
C LYS A 91 -4.61 -8.89 -15.51
N MET A 92 -3.78 -9.36 -16.44
CA MET A 92 -3.27 -10.74 -16.42
C MET A 92 -2.43 -11.00 -15.18
N GLU A 93 -1.52 -10.10 -14.79
CA GLU A 93 -0.75 -10.22 -13.56
C GLU A 93 -1.64 -10.26 -12.32
N ARG A 94 -2.63 -9.36 -12.23
CA ARG A 94 -3.62 -9.34 -11.15
C ARG A 94 -4.37 -10.67 -11.07
N ASP A 95 -4.79 -11.23 -12.20
CA ASP A 95 -5.52 -12.49 -12.23
C ASP A 95 -4.65 -13.69 -11.88
N ASN A 96 -3.38 -13.68 -12.28
CA ASN A 96 -2.40 -14.70 -11.89
C ASN A 96 -2.12 -14.64 -10.38
N LEU A 97 -1.85 -13.45 -9.84
CA LEU A 97 -1.66 -13.26 -8.39
C LEU A 97 -2.92 -13.61 -7.60
N LYS A 98 -4.11 -13.29 -8.12
CA LYS A 98 -5.38 -13.67 -7.49
C LYS A 98 -5.54 -15.18 -7.43
N LYS A 99 -5.20 -15.90 -8.51
CA LYS A 99 -5.19 -17.38 -8.54
C LYS A 99 -4.15 -17.97 -7.60
N GLU A 100 -2.95 -17.39 -7.55
CA GLU A 100 -1.89 -17.83 -6.63
C GLU A 100 -2.31 -17.64 -5.17
N VAL A 101 -2.85 -16.47 -4.81
CA VAL A 101 -3.38 -16.19 -3.47
C VAL A 101 -4.53 -17.13 -3.14
N GLU A 102 -5.42 -17.42 -4.09
CA GLU A 102 -6.50 -18.39 -3.87
C GLU A 102 -5.95 -19.82 -3.69
N GLY A 103 -4.95 -20.22 -4.48
CA GLY A 103 -4.23 -21.48 -4.34
C GLY A 103 -3.57 -21.61 -2.96
N LEU A 104 -2.80 -20.60 -2.55
CA LEU A 104 -2.18 -20.53 -1.23
C LEU A 104 -3.22 -20.51 -0.10
N ARG A 105 -4.38 -19.87 -0.28
CA ARG A 105 -5.47 -19.93 0.70
C ARG A 105 -6.11 -21.30 0.79
N LYS A 106 -6.20 -22.06 -0.32
CA LYS A 106 -6.69 -23.43 -0.35
C LYS A 106 -5.66 -24.40 0.27
N GLU A 107 -4.38 -24.22 -0.03
CA GLU A 107 -3.28 -24.94 0.62
C GLU A 107 -3.13 -24.57 2.10
N ALA A 108 -3.48 -23.34 2.47
CA ALA A 108 -3.56 -22.85 3.84
C ALA A 108 -4.93 -23.08 4.50
N SER A 109 -5.89 -23.74 3.83
CA SER A 109 -7.07 -24.29 4.49
C SER A 109 -6.64 -25.46 5.40
N PRO A 110 -7.37 -25.80 6.47
CA PRO A 110 -6.83 -26.06 7.81
C PRO A 110 -6.23 -27.47 8.00
N SER A 111 -5.44 -27.93 7.04
CA SER A 111 -4.66 -29.16 7.10
C SER A 111 -3.19 -28.87 6.82
N ILE A 112 -2.63 -27.81 7.41
CA ILE A 112 -1.31 -28.04 7.99
C ILE A 112 -1.58 -29.16 9.01
N CYS A 113 -0.96 -30.33 8.83
CA CYS A 113 -0.90 -31.42 9.80
C CYS A 113 -0.23 -30.92 11.08
N LEU A 114 -0.92 -30.02 11.75
CA LEU A 114 -0.62 -29.57 13.08
C LEU A 114 -1.26 -30.66 13.93
N GLY A 115 -0.41 -31.49 14.54
CA GLY A 115 -0.84 -32.59 15.42
C GLY A 115 -1.88 -32.16 16.45
N PRO A 116 -2.44 -33.11 17.24
CA PRO A 116 -3.78 -33.08 17.87
C PRO A 116 -4.14 -31.89 18.79
N ASP A 117 -3.31 -30.86 18.88
CA ASP A 117 -3.37 -29.75 19.82
C ASP A 117 -3.37 -28.36 19.15
N LYS A 118 -3.77 -28.23 17.87
CA LYS A 118 -3.81 -26.92 17.18
C LYS A 118 -5.19 -26.58 16.62
N MET A 119 -5.70 -25.42 17.05
CA MET A 119 -7.00 -24.88 16.70
C MET A 119 -7.07 -24.43 15.22
N ILE A 120 -8.25 -24.57 14.63
CA ILE A 120 -8.62 -23.96 13.35
C ILE A 120 -8.55 -22.43 13.51
N ILE A 121 -7.67 -21.77 12.77
CA ILE A 121 -7.49 -20.31 12.83
C ILE A 121 -8.33 -19.68 11.73
N ASP A 122 -9.48 -19.10 12.08
CA ASP A 122 -10.23 -18.25 11.16
C ASP A 122 -9.51 -16.91 11.00
N LEU A 123 -9.07 -16.60 9.78
CA LEU A 123 -8.38 -15.34 9.45
C LEU A 123 -9.33 -14.13 9.44
N THR A 124 -10.64 -14.34 9.54
CA THR A 124 -11.68 -13.31 9.49
C THR A 124 -12.22 -12.94 10.87
N ASP A 125 -11.84 -13.67 11.92
CA ASP A 125 -12.35 -13.45 13.28
C ASP A 125 -11.77 -12.16 13.91
N PRO A 126 -12.62 -11.18 14.27
CA PRO A 126 -12.19 -9.97 14.97
C PRO A 126 -11.50 -10.24 16.30
N ASN A 127 -11.84 -11.34 16.98
CA ASN A 127 -11.29 -11.76 18.27
C ASN A 127 -10.05 -12.65 18.14
N ARG A 128 -9.57 -12.90 16.90
CA ARG A 128 -8.35 -13.67 16.66
C ARG A 128 -7.17 -13.04 17.42
N PRO A 129 -6.43 -13.80 18.24
CA PRO A 129 -5.21 -13.30 18.88
C PRO A 129 -4.24 -12.78 17.81
N ARG A 130 -3.97 -11.47 17.83
CA ARG A 130 -3.07 -10.81 16.86
C ARG A 130 -1.60 -10.85 17.29
N PHE A 131 -1.35 -11.27 18.52
CA PHE A 131 -0.01 -11.36 19.10
C PHE A 131 0.46 -12.81 19.15
N THR A 132 1.74 -12.99 18.89
CA THR A 132 2.47 -14.23 19.13
C THR A 132 2.69 -14.44 20.63
N LEU A 133 2.92 -15.69 21.04
CA LEU A 133 3.26 -16.01 22.43
C LEU A 133 4.56 -15.33 22.89
N GLN A 134 5.48 -15.03 21.97
CA GLN A 134 6.72 -14.33 22.29
C GLN A 134 6.44 -12.88 22.65
N GLU A 135 5.67 -12.16 21.83
CA GLU A 135 5.26 -10.78 22.12
C GLU A 135 4.49 -10.69 23.44
N LEU A 136 3.62 -11.67 23.73
CA LEU A 136 2.92 -11.71 25.01
C LEU A 136 3.89 -11.89 26.19
N ARG A 137 4.90 -12.75 26.05
CA ARG A 137 5.95 -12.91 27.07
C ARG A 137 6.73 -11.61 27.26
N ASP A 138 7.11 -10.96 26.18
CA ASP A 138 7.89 -9.72 26.20
C ASP A 138 7.09 -8.61 26.92
N VAL A 139 5.82 -8.43 26.56
CA VAL A 139 4.91 -7.46 27.22
C VAL A 139 4.71 -7.79 28.70
N LEU A 140 4.57 -9.06 29.06
CA LEU A 140 4.42 -9.47 30.46
C LEU A 140 5.70 -9.23 31.28
N GLN A 141 6.86 -9.48 30.69
CA GLN A 141 8.16 -9.20 31.32
C GLN A 141 8.35 -7.69 31.51
N GLU A 142 8.08 -6.89 30.48
CA GLU A 142 8.14 -5.43 30.56
C GLU A 142 7.20 -4.89 31.64
N ARG A 143 5.95 -5.37 31.68
CA ARG A 143 4.99 -4.99 32.73
C ARG A 143 5.50 -5.33 34.13
N ASN A 144 6.13 -6.49 34.31
CA ASN A 144 6.68 -6.89 35.60
C ASN A 144 7.89 -6.01 35.99
N GLN A 145 8.73 -5.67 35.02
CA GLN A 145 9.87 -4.77 35.23
C GLN A 145 9.42 -3.37 35.63
N LEU A 146 8.44 -2.80 34.92
CA LEU A 146 7.86 -1.50 35.24
C LEU A 146 7.18 -1.51 36.61
N LYS A 147 6.51 -2.61 36.96
CA LYS A 147 5.90 -2.76 38.29
C LYS A 147 6.95 -2.76 39.41
N ALA A 148 8.10 -3.40 39.21
CA ALA A 148 9.20 -3.38 40.18
C ALA A 148 9.80 -1.98 40.31
N GLN A 149 10.05 -1.29 39.19
CA GLN A 149 10.54 0.09 39.19
C GLN A 149 9.55 1.04 39.91
N LEU A 150 8.26 0.88 39.65
CA LEU A 150 7.21 1.66 40.31
C LEU A 150 7.22 1.43 41.82
N LEU A 151 7.41 0.19 42.28
CA LEU A 151 7.48 -0.13 43.70
C LEU A 151 8.65 0.57 44.37
N ILE A 152 9.84 0.53 43.76
CA ILE A 152 11.05 1.20 44.26
C ILE A 152 10.82 2.72 44.32
N ALA A 153 10.31 3.32 43.25
CA ALA A 153 10.05 4.76 43.22
C ALA A 153 9.00 5.17 44.27
N GLN A 154 7.98 4.34 44.52
CA GLN A 154 7.00 4.57 45.58
C GLN A 154 7.62 4.47 46.97
N GLU A 155 8.51 3.51 47.22
CA GLU A 155 9.26 3.39 48.47
C GLU A 155 10.16 4.61 48.70
N GLU A 156 10.91 5.05 47.69
CA GLU A 156 11.73 6.26 47.76
C GLU A 156 10.89 7.49 48.10
N LEU A 157 9.78 7.71 47.38
CA LEU A 157 8.85 8.80 47.66
C LEU A 157 8.25 8.72 49.07
N GLN A 158 7.96 7.52 49.56
CA GLN A 158 7.47 7.32 50.92
C GLN A 158 8.54 7.69 51.96
N CYS A 159 9.80 7.37 51.70
CA CYS A 159 10.90 7.74 52.58
C CYS A 159 11.14 9.26 52.62
N TYR A 160 11.02 9.97 51.49
CA TYR A 160 11.05 11.44 51.49
C TYR A 160 9.87 12.05 52.27
N LYS A 161 8.65 11.50 52.11
CA LYS A 161 7.45 11.98 52.84
C LYS A 161 7.51 11.69 54.34
N SER A 162 8.12 10.57 54.72
CA SER A 162 8.24 10.15 56.12
C SER A 162 9.40 10.84 56.86
N GLY A 163 10.17 11.69 56.16
CA GLY A 163 11.29 12.43 56.73
C GLY A 163 12.52 11.56 57.03
N THR A 164 12.57 10.32 56.54
CA THR A 164 13.69 9.39 56.76
C THR A 164 14.85 9.62 55.79
N ILE A 165 14.63 10.35 54.69
CA ILE A 165 15.69 10.74 53.74
C ILE A 165 15.58 12.25 53.49
N SER A 166 16.46 13.02 54.14
CA SER A 166 16.58 14.47 53.95
C SER A 166 17.15 14.78 52.56
N GLN A 167 16.61 15.79 51.87
CA GLN A 167 17.16 16.28 50.60
C GLN A 167 18.63 16.71 50.78
N LYS A 168 19.48 16.03 50.01
CA LYS A 168 20.84 16.26 49.52
C LYS A 168 21.63 17.53 49.95
N GLU A 169 22.87 17.25 50.36
CA GLU A 169 24.13 18.02 50.30
C GLU A 169 24.09 19.42 49.64
N ASP A 170 24.47 20.46 50.39
CA ASP A 170 25.71 21.26 50.20
C ASP A 170 25.60 22.66 50.85
N GLN A 171 26.40 22.93 51.91
CA GLN A 171 27.20 24.16 52.10
C GLN A 171 27.79 24.31 53.52
N ALA A 172 29.13 24.41 53.56
CA ALA A 172 29.95 25.32 54.37
C ALA A 172 30.03 25.19 55.92
N GLY A 173 31.19 24.71 56.39
CA GLY A 173 31.99 25.40 57.41
C GLY A 173 31.79 25.04 58.89
N PRO A 174 32.80 25.30 59.76
CA PRO A 174 33.19 24.42 60.87
C PRO A 174 32.82 24.93 62.28
N MET A 175 32.56 24.02 63.23
CA MET A 175 32.72 24.22 64.68
C MET A 175 32.42 22.88 65.40
N GLU A 176 33.44 22.07 65.71
CA GLU A 176 34.22 22.05 66.96
C GLU A 176 33.51 21.42 68.19
N LYS A 177 34.24 20.45 68.78
CA LYS A 177 34.19 19.83 70.13
C LYS A 177 33.36 18.55 70.29
N GLU A 178 33.85 17.44 70.84
CA GLU A 178 35.17 17.01 71.32
C GLU A 178 35.10 15.48 71.58
N SER A 179 36.21 14.76 71.38
CA SER A 179 36.57 13.43 71.94
C SER A 179 35.66 12.22 71.59
N THR A 180 36.12 11.11 71.01
CA THR A 180 37.23 10.27 71.48
C THR A 180 37.69 9.30 70.38
N VAL A 181 39.01 9.28 70.21
CA VAL A 181 39.93 8.36 69.49
C VAL A 181 39.46 6.90 69.51
N CYS A 182 39.48 6.13 68.41
CA CYS A 182 40.67 5.45 67.88
C CYS A 182 40.53 5.06 66.41
N SER A 183 41.53 5.47 65.62
CA SER A 183 41.78 5.02 64.25
C SER A 183 42.75 3.83 64.27
N SER A 184 42.52 2.83 63.42
CA SER A 184 43.61 2.03 62.87
C SER A 184 43.30 1.56 61.45
N SER A 185 44.11 2.08 60.52
CA SER A 185 44.69 1.43 59.32
C SER A 185 43.73 0.65 58.40
N GLY A 186 43.53 0.99 57.13
CA GLY A 186 44.50 1.50 56.15
C GLY A 186 44.75 0.42 55.08
N SER A 187 44.80 0.86 53.81
CA SER A 187 45.15 0.12 52.59
C SER A 187 44.10 -0.86 52.04
N SER A 188 43.88 -1.03 50.73
CA SER A 188 44.37 -0.39 49.50
C SER A 188 43.75 -1.15 48.31
N LYS A 189 43.63 -0.47 47.15
CA LYS A 189 43.72 -1.02 45.76
C LYS A 189 42.54 -1.88 45.24
N SER A 190 41.74 -1.36 44.31
CA SER A 190 41.96 -1.22 42.84
C SER A 190 41.76 -2.53 42.06
N ASN A 191 40.71 -2.59 41.23
CA ASN A 191 40.90 -2.92 39.82
C ASN A 191 39.65 -2.57 38.98
N GLU A 192 39.88 -1.72 37.98
CA GLU A 192 39.03 -1.53 36.81
C GLU A 192 39.03 -2.80 35.95
N GLU A 193 37.88 -3.19 35.39
CA GLU A 193 37.86 -3.96 34.14
C GLU A 193 36.97 -3.28 33.10
N LYS A 194 37.58 -3.07 31.93
CA LYS A 194 37.13 -2.26 30.80
C LYS A 194 36.29 -3.11 29.84
N THR A 195 35.12 -2.61 29.45
CA THR A 195 34.36 -3.14 28.32
C THR A 195 34.94 -2.61 27.01
N ILE A 196 35.53 -3.48 26.19
CA ILE A 196 36.02 -3.14 24.85
C ILE A 196 35.05 -3.65 23.78
N ILE A 197 34.59 -2.69 22.99
CA ILE A 197 33.75 -2.78 21.81
C ILE A 197 34.54 -3.41 20.65
N LYS A 198 33.89 -4.18 19.79
CA LYS A 198 34.34 -4.30 18.39
C LYS A 198 33.16 -4.35 17.43
N ARG A 199 32.90 -3.21 16.80
CA ARG A 199 32.24 -3.13 15.49
C ARG A 199 33.31 -3.32 14.42
N LEU A 200 33.02 -4.18 13.46
CA LEU A 200 33.26 -4.02 12.02
C LEU A 200 32.44 -5.10 11.32
#